data_AF-A0A1H3YGP2-F1
#
_entry.id   AF-A0A1H3YGP2-F1
#
_cell.length_a   1.000
_cell.length_b   1.000
_cell.length_c   1.000
_cell.angle_alpha   90.00
_cell.angle_beta   90.00
_cell.angle_gamma   90.00
#
_symmetry.space_group_name_H-M   'P 1'
#
loop_
_entity.id
_entity.type
_entity.pdbx_description
1 polymer ?
#
loop_
_entity_poly.entity_id
_entity_poly.type
_entity_poly.pdbx_seq_one_letter_code
_entity_poly.pdbx_strand_id
1 'polypeptide(L)'
;MQTINNNARSLSQGYGQTSTSGNASNTLATTPQAISALLQLPGYNGGNKNILQNLANLIKQLLAQIENKHNPKPQPTEYRSIDGTGNNKKNTTWGSAGIQHQRRIPQDSSREPGGTTEQRLPNPRTISNAVAAQDGANTVNQKGLSDLFWMWGQFLDHDMTETPTNTAEKAPIAIPAGDPQFDPEGTGTVSIQLSRSTATLDANGQRQQSNNITAFIDGSNVYGSDAEYASKLRTHEGGKLQTSAGDMMPMENGQFIAGDVRSNENIGLASMHTLWVREHNRLADEIAQKNPKMTDEQIYQEARKINVAQMQAITYNEFLPNLIGKNAIPQYTGYKANVDPSIDNAFATAAFRMGHTMLSPNLLRLDENGETIAQGNVALRDAFFRPDKVLEAGIDPILRGAASQTAQAVDPMIVDDVRNFLFPQGGLDLAAVNIQRGRDHGLAGYGDTREALGLRPVNSFDSNVWREGFGEKLASVYDSPADVDLWVAGLAEKPVGDSLFGQTFTKIMSDQFTRLRDGDRFWYENQFSGKELQTIKNTKLSDIIERNTDFDNVQKNAFVASNSHLSEQPQPTTPAQQSPVTQSYSVTRSLGVDTSNNSRSQMSTMLQQMMQSGQPLTPQQVRDFMQSLRNGFLG
;
A
#
# COMPACT_ATOMS: atom_id res chain seq x y z
N MET A 1 -20.30 23.97 -37.13
CA MET A 1 -21.10 24.82 -36.21
C MET A 1 -22.59 24.67 -36.45
N GLN A 2 -23.13 25.03 -37.64
CA GLN A 2 -24.56 24.87 -37.95
C GLN A 2 -25.06 23.42 -37.85
N THR A 3 -24.30 22.45 -38.36
CA THR A 3 -24.61 21.01 -38.23
C THR A 3 -24.62 20.54 -36.77
N ILE A 4 -23.67 21.02 -35.95
CA ILE A 4 -23.61 20.71 -34.50
C ILE A 4 -24.83 21.30 -33.78
N ASN A 5 -25.19 22.54 -34.13
CA ASN A 5 -26.34 23.24 -33.54
C ASN A 5 -27.67 22.57 -33.96
N ASN A 6 -27.75 22.08 -35.21
CA ASN A 6 -28.90 21.33 -35.70
C ASN A 6 -29.02 19.94 -35.04
N ASN A 7 -27.89 19.26 -34.81
CA ASN A 7 -27.87 17.98 -34.09
C ASN A 7 -28.20 18.16 -32.60
N ALA A 8 -27.72 19.23 -31.97
CA ALA A 8 -28.07 19.58 -30.59
C ALA A 8 -29.56 19.95 -30.44
N ARG A 9 -30.13 20.67 -31.41
CA ARG A 9 -31.57 20.96 -31.46
C ARG A 9 -32.41 19.71 -31.70
N SER A 10 -31.99 18.82 -32.59
CA SER A 10 -32.62 17.52 -32.84
C SER A 10 -32.62 16.65 -31.57
N LEU A 11 -31.52 16.62 -30.83
CA LEU A 11 -31.43 15.97 -29.52
C LEU A 11 -32.36 16.64 -28.50
N SER A 12 -32.48 17.97 -28.47
CA SER A 12 -33.40 18.65 -27.54
C SER A 12 -34.88 18.41 -27.85
N GLN A 13 -35.25 18.24 -29.13
CA GLN A 13 -36.63 18.08 -29.57
C GLN A 13 -37.13 16.62 -29.48
N GLY A 14 -36.24 15.63 -29.60
CA GLY A 14 -36.58 14.21 -29.42
C GLY A 14 -36.83 13.78 -27.96
N TYR A 15 -36.47 14.62 -26.98
CA TYR A 15 -36.58 14.30 -25.54
C TYR A 15 -37.94 14.66 -24.92
N GLY A 16 -38.82 15.35 -25.65
CA GLY A 16 -40.13 15.80 -25.16
C GLY A 16 -41.30 14.84 -25.44
N GLN A 17 -41.10 13.79 -26.24
CA GLN A 17 -42.16 12.82 -26.54
C GLN A 17 -41.66 11.39 -26.38
N THR A 18 -42.44 10.60 -25.64
CA THR A 18 -42.29 9.16 -25.48
C THR A 18 -42.49 8.46 -26.83
N SER A 19 -41.46 8.37 -27.66
CA SER A 19 -41.48 7.47 -28.82
C SER A 19 -40.09 7.01 -29.26
N THR A 20 -39.88 5.70 -29.15
CA THR A 20 -38.95 4.83 -29.91
C THR A 20 -37.44 5.13 -29.83
N SER A 21 -36.72 4.21 -29.20
CA SER A 21 -35.26 4.12 -28.95
C SER A 21 -34.33 4.14 -30.18
N GLY A 22 -34.86 4.24 -31.41
CA GLY A 22 -34.07 4.15 -32.64
C GLY A 22 -33.37 5.44 -33.08
N ASN A 23 -34.01 6.61 -32.89
CA ASN A 23 -33.52 7.87 -33.46
C ASN A 23 -32.43 8.56 -32.63
N ALA A 24 -32.48 8.46 -31.29
CA ALA A 24 -31.45 9.02 -30.42
C ALA A 24 -30.10 8.27 -30.58
N SER A 25 -30.16 6.94 -30.71
CA SER A 25 -28.99 6.07 -30.88
C SER A 25 -28.22 6.34 -32.17
N ASN A 26 -28.91 6.60 -33.29
CA ASN A 26 -28.27 6.97 -34.56
C ASN A 26 -27.60 8.36 -34.52
N THR A 27 -28.16 9.29 -33.74
CA THR A 27 -27.61 10.64 -33.60
C THR A 27 -26.36 10.64 -32.69
N LEU A 28 -26.33 9.77 -31.68
CA LEU A 28 -25.17 9.51 -30.83
C LEU A 28 -24.03 8.81 -31.60
N ALA A 29 -24.33 7.84 -32.46
CA ALA A 29 -23.34 7.11 -33.26
C ALA A 29 -22.59 7.98 -34.30
N THR A 30 -23.26 9.01 -34.84
CA THR A 30 -22.71 9.87 -35.91
C THR A 30 -21.88 11.06 -35.40
N THR A 31 -21.95 11.36 -34.10
CA THR A 31 -21.31 12.53 -33.50
C THR A 31 -19.77 12.44 -33.42
N PRO A 32 -19.16 11.28 -33.07
CA PRO A 32 -17.69 11.12 -33.12
C PRO A 32 -17.10 11.27 -34.53
N GLN A 33 -17.84 10.84 -35.56
CA GLN A 33 -17.42 10.92 -36.96
C GLN A 33 -17.45 12.37 -37.47
N ALA A 34 -18.47 13.15 -37.08
CA ALA A 34 -18.55 14.58 -37.38
C ALA A 34 -17.44 15.40 -36.69
N ILE A 35 -17.05 15.04 -35.46
CA ILE A 35 -15.94 15.68 -34.74
C ILE A 35 -14.58 15.36 -35.39
N SER A 36 -14.36 14.11 -35.79
CA SER A 36 -13.14 13.71 -36.51
C SER A 36 -13.01 14.39 -37.88
N ALA A 37 -14.12 14.60 -38.60
CA ALA A 37 -14.12 15.33 -39.87
C ALA A 37 -13.78 16.82 -39.72
N LEU A 38 -14.19 17.46 -38.61
CA LEU A 38 -13.88 18.87 -38.31
C LEU A 38 -12.39 19.10 -37.99
N LEU A 39 -11.71 18.12 -37.40
CA LEU A 39 -10.27 18.20 -37.05
C LEU A 39 -9.33 18.04 -38.26
N GLN A 40 -9.85 17.59 -39.41
CA GLN A 40 -9.08 17.36 -40.64
C GLN A 40 -9.23 18.45 -41.71
N LEU A 41 -9.97 19.54 -41.43
CA LEU A 41 -10.14 20.64 -42.39
C LEU A 41 -8.83 21.43 -42.59
N PRO A 42 -8.38 21.69 -43.83
CA PRO A 42 -7.18 22.49 -44.09
C PRO A 42 -7.38 23.95 -43.66
N GLY A 43 -6.47 24.50 -42.85
CA GLY A 43 -6.45 25.94 -42.50
C GLY A 43 -6.46 26.30 -41.01
N TYR A 44 -6.44 25.32 -40.08
CA TYR A 44 -6.47 25.61 -38.63
C TYR A 44 -5.09 25.44 -37.96
N ASN A 45 -4.43 26.57 -37.64
CA ASN A 45 -3.15 26.60 -36.94
C ASN A 45 -3.30 26.46 -35.40
N GLY A 46 -2.38 25.69 -34.80
CA GLY A 46 -1.99 25.58 -33.38
C GLY A 46 -3.04 25.86 -32.29
N GLY A 47 -3.36 27.13 -32.05
CA GLY A 47 -4.22 27.55 -30.93
C GLY A 47 -5.68 27.11 -31.05
N ASN A 48 -6.24 27.12 -32.26
CA ASN A 48 -7.65 26.74 -32.47
C ASN A 48 -7.88 25.22 -32.39
N LYS A 49 -6.84 24.40 -32.64
CA LYS A 49 -6.91 22.95 -32.45
C LYS A 49 -7.09 22.57 -30.99
N ASN A 50 -6.40 23.24 -30.07
CA ASN A 50 -6.55 22.98 -28.63
C ASN A 50 -7.94 23.35 -28.11
N ILE A 51 -8.51 24.46 -28.58
CA ILE A 51 -9.87 24.87 -28.23
C ILE A 51 -10.89 23.85 -28.75
N LEU A 52 -10.76 23.40 -30.00
CA LEU A 52 -11.64 22.39 -30.58
C LEU A 52 -11.46 21.02 -29.93
N GLN A 53 -10.25 20.66 -29.52
CA GLN A 53 -9.96 19.43 -28.78
C GLN A 53 -10.59 19.47 -27.38
N ASN A 54 -10.48 20.61 -26.69
CA ASN A 54 -11.10 20.82 -25.38
C ASN A 54 -12.63 20.80 -25.49
N LEU A 55 -13.20 21.41 -26.53
CA LEU A 55 -14.64 21.40 -26.79
C LEU A 55 -15.13 19.99 -27.13
N ALA A 56 -14.37 19.22 -27.93
CA ALA A 56 -14.67 17.83 -28.24
C ALA A 56 -14.59 16.93 -26.99
N ASN A 57 -13.62 17.16 -26.12
CA ASN A 57 -13.49 16.45 -24.84
C ASN A 57 -14.66 16.79 -23.91
N LEU A 58 -15.05 18.06 -23.82
CA LEU A 58 -16.21 18.51 -23.03
C LEU A 58 -17.52 17.89 -23.56
N ILE A 59 -17.71 17.85 -24.88
CA ILE A 59 -18.88 17.21 -25.50
C ILE A 59 -18.88 15.70 -25.22
N LYS A 60 -17.74 15.01 -25.30
CA LYS A 60 -17.63 13.60 -24.93
C LYS A 60 -17.98 13.36 -23.46
N GLN A 61 -17.52 14.22 -22.56
CA GLN A 61 -17.85 14.16 -21.13
C GLN A 61 -19.35 14.37 -20.88
N LEU A 62 -19.96 15.38 -21.53
CA LEU A 62 -21.39 15.65 -21.41
C LEU A 62 -22.25 14.52 -21.98
N LEU A 63 -21.85 13.93 -23.13
CA LEU A 63 -22.54 12.78 -23.71
C LEU A 63 -22.45 11.55 -22.79
N ALA A 64 -21.29 11.26 -22.22
CA ALA A 64 -21.14 10.19 -21.23
C ALA A 64 -21.97 10.45 -19.96
N GLN A 65 -22.11 11.70 -19.53
CA GLN A 65 -22.97 12.07 -18.40
C GLN A 65 -24.47 11.88 -18.72
N ILE A 66 -24.90 12.20 -19.95
CA ILE A 66 -26.28 12.02 -20.41
C ILE A 66 -26.61 10.53 -20.57
N GLU A 67 -25.70 9.75 -21.15
CA GLU A 67 -25.86 8.30 -21.33
C GLU A 67 -25.97 7.57 -19.98
N ASN A 68 -25.14 7.94 -18.99
CA ASN A 68 -25.22 7.43 -17.62
C ASN A 68 -26.49 7.87 -16.86
N LYS A 69 -27.17 8.94 -17.29
CA LYS A 69 -28.41 9.43 -16.64
C LYS A 69 -29.66 8.70 -17.14
N HIS A 70 -29.60 8.04 -18.30
CA HIS A 70 -30.77 7.40 -18.95
C HIS A 70 -30.64 5.88 -19.15
N ASN A 71 -29.44 5.31 -18.96
CA ASN A 71 -29.24 3.88 -18.75
C ASN A 71 -28.43 3.68 -17.47
N PRO A 72 -29.07 3.50 -16.29
CA PRO A 72 -28.33 3.05 -15.12
C PRO A 72 -27.64 1.73 -15.50
N LYS A 73 -26.32 1.64 -15.29
CA LYS A 73 -25.62 0.36 -15.43
C LYS A 73 -26.35 -0.65 -14.54
N PRO A 74 -26.70 -1.85 -15.04
CA PRO A 74 -27.30 -2.88 -14.20
C PRO A 74 -26.39 -3.12 -12.99
N GLN A 75 -27.00 -3.35 -11.82
CA GLN A 75 -26.26 -3.72 -10.62
C GLN A 75 -25.32 -4.90 -10.95
N PRO A 76 -24.09 -4.92 -10.43
CA PRO A 76 -23.17 -6.02 -10.69
C PRO A 76 -23.84 -7.35 -10.34
N THR A 77 -23.89 -8.28 -11.28
CA THR A 77 -24.38 -9.64 -11.02
C THR A 77 -23.33 -10.49 -10.30
N GLU A 78 -22.18 -9.91 -9.96
CA GLU A 78 -20.98 -10.55 -9.44
C GLU A 78 -20.26 -9.55 -8.52
N TYR A 79 -19.89 -10.01 -7.32
CA TYR A 79 -18.96 -9.32 -6.44
C TYR A 79 -17.54 -9.85 -6.65
N ARG A 80 -16.53 -9.03 -6.36
CA ARG A 80 -15.14 -9.49 -6.40
C ARG A 80 -14.93 -10.59 -5.36
N SER A 81 -14.19 -11.64 -5.73
CA SER A 81 -13.73 -12.62 -4.74
C SER A 81 -12.84 -11.97 -3.67
N ILE A 82 -12.62 -12.69 -2.58
CA ILE A 82 -11.74 -12.22 -1.50
C ILE A 82 -10.26 -12.35 -1.90
N ASP A 83 -9.91 -13.41 -2.62
CA ASP A 83 -8.54 -13.73 -3.06
C ASP A 83 -8.14 -13.05 -4.38
N GLY A 84 -9.00 -12.24 -4.98
CA GLY A 84 -8.78 -11.58 -6.27
C GLY A 84 -8.94 -12.47 -7.51
N THR A 85 -9.19 -13.77 -7.37
CA THR A 85 -9.41 -14.67 -8.52
C THR A 85 -10.63 -14.30 -9.36
N GLY A 86 -10.56 -14.62 -10.65
CA GLY A 86 -11.66 -14.37 -11.59
C GLY A 86 -11.87 -12.90 -11.95
N ASN A 87 -11.03 -11.96 -11.46
CA ASN A 87 -11.05 -10.57 -11.90
C ASN A 87 -10.89 -10.49 -13.42
N ASN A 88 -9.80 -11.02 -13.95
CA ASN A 88 -9.66 -11.20 -15.39
C ASN A 88 -10.35 -12.50 -15.84
N LYS A 89 -11.28 -12.42 -16.80
CA LYS A 89 -12.06 -13.59 -17.25
C LYS A 89 -11.27 -14.60 -18.10
N LYS A 90 -10.11 -14.20 -18.65
CA LYS A 90 -9.24 -15.09 -19.45
C LYS A 90 -8.09 -15.62 -18.62
N ASN A 91 -7.43 -14.74 -17.86
CA ASN A 91 -6.31 -15.08 -17.00
C ASN A 91 -6.76 -14.99 -15.54
N THR A 92 -7.47 -16.01 -15.06
CA THR A 92 -8.25 -15.95 -13.82
C THR A 92 -7.42 -15.76 -12.54
N THR A 93 -6.10 -15.92 -12.61
CA THR A 93 -5.16 -15.75 -11.49
C THR A 93 -4.42 -14.41 -11.51
N TRP A 94 -4.59 -13.58 -12.54
CA TRP A 94 -3.92 -12.29 -12.59
C TRP A 94 -4.35 -11.38 -11.43
N GLY A 95 -3.37 -10.98 -10.62
CA GLY A 95 -3.57 -10.19 -9.41
C GLY A 95 -4.16 -10.93 -8.21
N SER A 96 -4.37 -12.25 -8.27
CA SER A 96 -4.87 -13.00 -7.11
C SER A 96 -3.80 -13.18 -6.03
N ALA A 97 -4.23 -13.44 -4.80
CA ALA A 97 -3.33 -13.79 -3.70
C ALA A 97 -2.50 -15.05 -4.02
N GLY A 98 -1.26 -15.07 -3.52
CA GLY A 98 -0.33 -16.20 -3.62
C GLY A 98 0.45 -16.30 -4.94
N ILE A 99 0.22 -15.41 -5.91
CA ILE A 99 0.95 -15.46 -7.20
C ILE A 99 2.33 -14.82 -7.09
N GLN A 100 3.20 -15.13 -8.05
CA GLN A 100 4.52 -14.50 -8.16
C GLN A 100 4.41 -13.00 -8.48
N HIS A 101 5.34 -12.21 -7.93
CA HIS A 101 5.57 -10.86 -8.41
C HIS A 101 5.97 -10.89 -9.89
N GLN A 102 5.47 -9.94 -10.66
CA GLN A 102 5.91 -9.72 -12.02
C GLN A 102 7.36 -9.20 -12.03
N ARG A 103 8.05 -9.45 -13.14
CA ARG A 103 9.38 -8.88 -13.41
C ARG A 103 9.37 -8.15 -14.74
N ARG A 104 9.06 -6.86 -14.68
CA ARG A 104 9.16 -5.93 -15.83
C ARG A 104 10.55 -5.35 -15.97
N ILE A 105 11.27 -5.26 -14.86
CA ILE A 105 12.71 -5.02 -14.83
C ILE A 105 13.40 -6.39 -14.71
N PRO A 106 14.45 -6.67 -15.51
CA PRO A 106 15.16 -7.94 -15.44
C PRO A 106 15.64 -8.28 -14.02
N GLN A 107 15.67 -9.57 -13.70
CA GLN A 107 16.31 -10.06 -12.48
C GLN A 107 17.82 -10.06 -12.66
N ASP A 108 18.55 -9.71 -11.60
CA ASP A 108 19.99 -9.92 -11.49
C ASP A 108 20.29 -10.87 -10.32
N SER A 109 20.34 -12.16 -10.63
CA SER A 109 20.65 -13.19 -9.62
C SER A 109 22.08 -13.10 -9.08
N SER A 110 22.99 -12.37 -9.75
CA SER A 110 24.36 -12.17 -9.26
C SER A 110 24.42 -11.18 -8.08
N ARG A 111 23.37 -10.39 -7.87
CA ARG A 111 23.21 -9.47 -6.74
C ARG A 111 22.50 -10.09 -5.53
N GLU A 112 22.01 -11.33 -5.64
CA GLU A 112 21.44 -12.03 -4.49
C GLU A 112 22.48 -12.28 -3.40
N PRO A 113 22.08 -12.44 -2.12
CA PRO A 113 23.00 -12.72 -1.02
C PRO A 113 23.92 -13.90 -1.32
N GLY A 114 25.23 -13.66 -1.31
CA GLY A 114 26.26 -14.65 -1.67
C GLY A 114 26.57 -14.75 -3.17
N GLY A 115 25.88 -13.98 -4.01
CA GLY A 115 26.11 -13.88 -5.46
C GLY A 115 27.41 -13.13 -5.81
N THR A 116 27.88 -13.32 -7.04
CA THR A 116 29.19 -12.83 -7.49
C THR A 116 29.29 -11.31 -7.59
N THR A 117 28.21 -10.62 -7.92
CA THR A 117 28.16 -9.15 -7.94
C THR A 117 27.91 -8.62 -6.54
N GLU A 118 27.05 -9.27 -5.75
CA GLU A 118 26.80 -8.89 -4.36
C GLU A 118 28.09 -8.78 -3.53
N GLN A 119 29.01 -9.73 -3.70
CA GLN A 119 30.33 -9.73 -3.06
C GLN A 119 31.21 -8.51 -3.41
N ARG A 120 30.92 -7.84 -4.53
CA ARG A 120 31.62 -6.61 -4.97
C ARG A 120 30.84 -5.34 -4.62
N LEU A 121 29.57 -5.46 -4.23
CA LEU A 121 28.77 -4.32 -3.83
C LEU A 121 29.14 -3.89 -2.40
N PRO A 122 29.00 -2.60 -2.08
CA PRO A 122 29.24 -2.12 -0.73
C PRO A 122 28.28 -2.77 0.26
N ASN A 123 28.73 -2.91 1.51
CA ASN A 123 27.91 -3.45 2.59
C ASN A 123 26.64 -2.59 2.81
N PRO A 124 25.44 -3.19 2.98
CA PRO A 124 24.20 -2.44 3.16
C PRO A 124 24.20 -1.43 4.33
N ARG A 125 24.83 -1.77 5.47
CA ARG A 125 24.98 -0.85 6.60
C ARG A 125 25.96 0.26 6.31
N THR A 126 27.07 -0.02 5.61
CA THR A 126 27.98 1.03 5.13
C THR A 126 27.27 2.02 4.22
N ILE A 127 26.43 1.53 3.30
CA ILE A 127 25.62 2.39 2.41
C ILE A 127 24.66 3.24 3.26
N SER A 128 23.89 2.62 4.15
CA SER A 128 22.97 3.32 5.05
C SER A 128 23.66 4.43 5.86
N ASN A 129 24.82 4.15 6.45
CA ASN A 129 25.59 5.16 7.19
C ASN A 129 26.03 6.33 6.32
N ALA A 130 26.40 6.10 5.05
CA ALA A 130 26.85 7.16 4.15
C ALA A 130 25.71 7.99 3.55
N VAL A 131 24.59 7.34 3.19
CA VAL A 131 23.53 7.97 2.39
C VAL A 131 22.23 8.22 3.15
N ALA A 132 21.92 7.41 4.17
CA ALA A 132 20.62 7.43 4.84
C ALA A 132 20.62 8.16 6.19
N ALA A 133 21.79 8.51 6.73
CA ALA A 133 21.91 9.27 7.97
C ALA A 133 21.41 10.71 7.82
N GLN A 134 20.66 11.19 8.81
CA GLN A 134 20.30 12.60 8.98
C GLN A 134 21.33 13.27 9.92
N ASP A 135 22.32 13.96 9.35
CA ASP A 135 23.39 14.64 10.11
C ASP A 135 22.92 15.97 10.74
N GLY A 136 21.82 15.96 11.51
CA GLY A 136 21.31 17.16 12.19
C GLY A 136 19.79 17.24 12.28
N ALA A 137 19.21 18.29 11.69
CA ALA A 137 17.79 18.61 11.81
C ALA A 137 16.90 17.80 10.84
N ASN A 138 15.67 17.54 11.27
CA ASN A 138 14.61 16.93 10.46
C ASN A 138 14.50 17.61 9.08
N THR A 139 14.48 16.82 8.02
CA THR A 139 14.26 17.33 6.66
C THR A 139 12.77 17.22 6.35
N VAL A 140 12.06 18.33 6.40
CA VAL A 140 10.60 18.35 6.19
C VAL A 140 10.22 18.24 4.72
N ASN A 141 9.06 17.64 4.46
CA ASN A 141 8.52 17.54 3.11
C ASN A 141 8.20 18.92 2.52
N GLN A 142 8.86 19.29 1.41
CA GLN A 142 8.70 20.61 0.79
C GLN A 142 7.30 20.89 0.21
N LYS A 143 6.47 19.85 0.01
CA LYS A 143 5.06 20.02 -0.38
C LYS A 143 4.13 20.22 0.82
N GLY A 144 4.65 20.21 2.05
CA GLY A 144 3.86 20.30 3.27
C GLY A 144 2.95 19.10 3.47
N LEU A 145 3.35 17.91 3.00
CA LEU A 145 2.54 16.70 3.17
C LEU A 145 2.47 16.30 4.64
N SER A 146 1.30 15.88 5.09
CA SER A 146 1.05 15.46 6.47
C SER A 146 1.52 14.04 6.74
N ASP A 147 1.60 13.64 8.00
CA ASP A 147 1.88 12.26 8.38
C ASP A 147 0.77 11.29 7.92
N LEU A 148 -0.47 11.77 7.73
CA LEU A 148 -1.54 10.97 7.09
C LEU A 148 -1.16 10.51 5.68
N PHE A 149 -0.24 11.21 4.99
CA PHE A 149 0.21 10.82 3.66
C PHE A 149 1.05 9.54 3.67
N TRP A 150 2.05 9.43 4.56
CA TRP A 150 2.83 8.19 4.64
C TRP A 150 2.02 7.06 5.29
N MET A 151 1.13 7.39 6.23
CA MET A 151 0.21 6.40 6.83
C MET A 151 -0.71 5.79 5.76
N TRP A 152 -1.26 6.61 4.86
CA TRP A 152 -2.02 6.12 3.71
C TRP A 152 -1.17 5.29 2.76
N GLY A 153 0.06 5.72 2.49
CA GLY A 153 1.01 4.97 1.67
C GLY A 153 1.27 3.56 2.21
N GLN A 154 1.50 3.44 3.52
CA GLN A 154 1.68 2.15 4.19
C GLN A 154 0.39 1.31 4.19
N PHE A 155 -0.74 1.90 4.56
CA PHE A 155 -2.03 1.22 4.53
C PHE A 155 -2.36 0.67 3.14
N LEU A 156 -2.10 1.46 2.09
CA LEU A 156 -2.28 1.07 0.69
C LEU A 156 -1.27 0.00 0.26
N ASP A 157 -0.01 0.07 0.67
CA ASP A 157 0.97 -1.00 0.40
C ASP A 157 0.48 -2.33 0.97
N HIS A 158 -0.10 -2.31 2.17
CA HIS A 158 -0.62 -3.50 2.83
C HIS A 158 -1.92 -4.04 2.19
N ASP A 159 -2.52 -3.30 1.25
CA ASP A 159 -3.62 -3.78 0.39
C ASP A 159 -3.12 -4.44 -0.90
N MET A 160 -1.86 -4.22 -1.26
CA MET A 160 -1.32 -4.60 -2.57
C MET A 160 -0.16 -5.58 -2.49
N THR A 161 0.67 -5.52 -1.44
CA THR A 161 1.92 -6.28 -1.34
C THR A 161 2.16 -6.87 0.06
N GLU A 162 2.42 -8.18 0.11
CA GLU A 162 2.92 -8.91 1.28
C GLU A 162 3.85 -10.01 0.76
N THR A 163 5.13 -9.95 1.12
CA THR A 163 6.10 -10.97 0.70
C THR A 163 6.53 -11.79 1.91
N PRO A 164 6.14 -13.07 1.98
CA PRO A 164 6.41 -13.91 3.14
C PRO A 164 7.91 -14.21 3.25
N THR A 165 8.38 -14.45 4.47
CA THR A 165 9.79 -14.76 4.74
C THR A 165 10.01 -16.26 4.98
N ASN A 166 11.18 -16.77 4.57
CA ASN A 166 11.65 -18.11 4.87
C ASN A 166 12.68 -18.05 6.01
N THR A 167 12.27 -18.47 7.20
CA THR A 167 13.13 -18.40 8.39
C THR A 167 14.34 -19.32 8.34
N ALA A 168 14.33 -20.35 7.49
CA ALA A 168 15.45 -21.27 7.30
C ALA A 168 16.58 -20.67 6.45
N GLU A 169 16.26 -19.72 5.58
CA GLU A 169 17.23 -19.09 4.68
C GLU A 169 17.66 -17.74 5.25
N LYS A 170 18.95 -17.59 5.54
CA LYS A 170 19.52 -16.38 6.14
C LYS A 170 20.22 -15.53 5.09
N ALA A 171 20.13 -14.22 5.24
CA ALA A 171 20.85 -13.22 4.47
C ALA A 171 21.33 -12.10 5.42
N PRO A 172 22.17 -12.43 6.42
CA PRO A 172 22.58 -11.48 7.44
C PRO A 172 23.35 -10.30 6.82
N ILE A 173 23.21 -9.14 7.43
CA ILE A 173 23.96 -7.94 7.06
C ILE A 173 25.09 -7.79 8.06
N ALA A 174 26.33 -7.97 7.60
CA ALA A 174 27.51 -7.75 8.44
C ALA A 174 27.56 -6.28 8.90
N ILE A 175 27.83 -6.05 10.18
CA ILE A 175 28.04 -4.70 10.71
C ILE A 175 29.52 -4.34 10.54
N PRO A 176 29.86 -3.16 9.99
CA PRO A 176 31.23 -2.69 9.93
C PRO A 176 31.85 -2.61 11.34
N ALA A 177 33.10 -3.07 11.48
CA ALA A 177 33.81 -2.97 12.76
C ALA A 177 33.91 -1.50 13.19
N GLY A 178 33.48 -1.21 14.43
CA GLY A 178 33.46 0.14 14.98
C GLY A 178 32.22 0.94 14.58
N ASP A 179 31.19 0.30 14.02
CA ASP A 179 29.89 0.95 13.83
C ASP A 179 29.41 1.51 15.18
N PRO A 180 29.16 2.83 15.28
CA PRO A 180 28.93 3.49 16.56
C PRO A 180 27.66 3.01 17.27
N GLN A 181 26.72 2.42 16.52
CA GLN A 181 25.45 1.96 17.05
C GLN A 181 25.46 0.47 17.35
N PHE A 182 25.93 -0.35 16.40
CA PHE A 182 25.76 -1.80 16.47
C PHE A 182 27.02 -2.56 16.90
N ASP A 183 28.22 -2.02 16.67
CA ASP A 183 29.50 -2.65 17.07
C ASP A 183 30.50 -1.61 17.61
N PRO A 184 30.15 -0.86 18.67
CA PRO A 184 30.98 0.23 19.18
C PRO A 184 32.33 -0.23 19.73
N GLU A 185 32.43 -1.50 20.13
CA GLU A 185 33.67 -2.11 20.61
C GLU A 185 34.58 -2.60 19.47
N GLY A 186 34.12 -2.52 18.22
CA GLY A 186 34.90 -2.90 17.05
C GLY A 186 35.24 -4.37 16.98
N THR A 187 34.33 -5.25 17.39
CA THR A 187 34.54 -6.69 17.38
C THR A 187 34.65 -7.25 15.97
N GLY A 188 34.00 -6.63 14.99
CA GLY A 188 33.91 -7.09 13.61
C GLY A 188 33.08 -8.38 13.43
N THR A 189 32.33 -8.79 14.46
CA THR A 189 31.55 -10.05 14.45
C THR A 189 30.04 -9.85 14.48
N VAL A 190 29.59 -8.61 14.68
CA VAL A 190 28.16 -8.29 14.78
C VAL A 190 27.50 -8.35 13.41
N SER A 191 26.26 -8.84 13.36
CA SER A 191 25.44 -8.81 12.15
C SER A 191 23.97 -8.60 12.47
N ILE A 192 23.29 -7.81 11.64
CA ILE A 192 21.82 -7.74 11.62
C ILE A 192 21.29 -9.02 10.99
N GLN A 193 20.46 -9.75 11.74
CA GLN A 193 19.87 -10.99 11.26
C GLN A 193 18.68 -10.70 10.35
N LEU A 194 18.75 -11.21 9.11
CA LEU A 194 17.66 -11.13 8.15
C LEU A 194 17.40 -12.51 7.55
N SER A 195 16.13 -12.84 7.38
CA SER A 195 15.69 -14.01 6.62
C SER A 195 15.30 -13.63 5.20
N ARG A 196 15.68 -14.47 4.23
CA ARG A 196 15.32 -14.32 2.82
C ARG A 196 13.80 -14.45 2.65
N SER A 197 13.28 -13.84 1.61
CA SER A 197 11.89 -14.01 1.20
C SER A 197 11.66 -15.43 0.69
N THR A 198 10.48 -15.97 0.98
CA THR A 198 10.03 -17.22 0.38
C THR A 198 10.03 -17.05 -1.14
N ALA A 199 10.62 -18.01 -1.83
CA ALA A 199 10.73 -17.99 -3.27
C ALA A 199 10.56 -19.38 -3.86
N THR A 200 10.03 -19.44 -5.07
CA THR A 200 10.03 -20.63 -5.93
C THR A 200 11.07 -20.46 -7.04
N LEU A 201 11.59 -21.54 -7.59
CA LEU A 201 12.45 -21.48 -8.77
C LEU A 201 11.62 -21.53 -10.05
N ASP A 202 11.95 -20.67 -11.02
CA ASP A 202 11.39 -20.76 -12.36
C ASP A 202 12.11 -21.81 -13.23
N ALA A 203 11.72 -21.91 -14.50
CA ALA A 203 12.28 -22.88 -15.45
C ALA A 203 13.79 -22.70 -15.70
N ASN A 204 14.35 -21.52 -15.42
CA ASN A 204 15.77 -21.23 -15.55
C ASN A 204 16.52 -21.35 -14.21
N GLY A 205 15.84 -21.82 -13.15
CA GLY A 205 16.42 -21.91 -11.82
C GLY A 205 16.56 -20.57 -11.11
N GLN A 206 15.88 -19.50 -11.56
CA GLN A 206 15.92 -18.20 -10.91
C GLN A 206 14.84 -18.08 -9.84
N ARG A 207 15.15 -17.39 -8.74
CA ARG A 207 14.21 -17.20 -7.62
C ARG A 207 13.12 -16.19 -7.98
N GLN A 208 11.88 -16.60 -7.75
CA GLN A 208 10.68 -15.77 -7.88
C GLN A 208 9.96 -15.69 -6.54
N GLN A 209 9.85 -14.47 -5.99
CA GLN A 209 9.09 -14.20 -4.77
C GLN A 209 7.61 -14.04 -5.09
N SER A 210 6.75 -14.43 -4.15
CA SER A 210 5.29 -14.32 -4.27
C SER A 210 4.74 -13.13 -3.49
N ASN A 211 3.60 -12.65 -3.96
CA ASN A 211 2.71 -11.78 -3.22
C ASN A 211 1.64 -12.66 -2.55
N ASN A 212 1.57 -12.64 -1.22
CA ASN A 212 0.65 -13.49 -0.46
C ASN A 212 -0.77 -12.89 -0.36
N ILE A 213 -0.93 -11.62 -0.73
CA ILE A 213 -2.21 -10.90 -0.77
C ILE A 213 -2.58 -10.52 -2.20
N THR A 214 -3.79 -10.02 -2.41
CA THR A 214 -4.23 -9.59 -3.75
C THR A 214 -3.39 -8.39 -4.23
N ALA A 215 -3.28 -8.21 -5.54
CA ALA A 215 -2.59 -7.04 -6.11
C ALA A 215 -3.48 -5.79 -6.15
N PHE A 216 -4.80 -5.96 -6.06
CA PHE A 216 -5.75 -4.90 -6.36
C PHE A 216 -5.85 -3.91 -5.20
N ILE A 217 -6.33 -2.70 -5.48
CA ILE A 217 -6.82 -1.82 -4.41
C ILE A 217 -8.25 -2.25 -4.14
N ASP A 218 -8.42 -3.31 -3.36
CA ASP A 218 -9.69 -3.96 -3.09
C ASP A 218 -10.03 -4.14 -1.60
N GLY A 219 -9.29 -3.42 -0.75
CA GLY A 219 -9.50 -3.40 0.69
C GLY A 219 -9.19 -4.73 1.36
N SER A 220 -8.39 -5.60 0.73
CA SER A 220 -7.87 -6.83 1.32
C SER A 220 -7.16 -6.59 2.66
N ASN A 221 -6.60 -5.41 2.88
CA ASN A 221 -6.05 -4.99 4.19
C ASN A 221 -7.13 -4.81 5.29
N VAL A 222 -8.40 -4.67 4.92
CA VAL A 222 -9.57 -4.63 5.83
C VAL A 222 -10.31 -5.97 5.82
N TYR A 223 -10.51 -6.57 4.65
CA TYR A 223 -11.39 -7.72 4.44
C TYR A 223 -10.68 -9.07 4.39
N GLY A 224 -9.36 -9.10 4.26
CA GLY A 224 -8.54 -10.30 4.07
C GLY A 224 -8.32 -10.63 2.59
N SER A 225 -7.35 -11.51 2.35
CA SER A 225 -7.06 -12.12 1.03
C SER A 225 -7.43 -13.61 0.97
N ASP A 226 -8.05 -14.15 2.03
CA ASP A 226 -8.53 -15.52 2.13
C ASP A 226 -10.00 -15.52 2.59
N ALA A 227 -10.84 -16.34 1.96
CA ALA A 227 -12.28 -16.32 2.19
C ALA A 227 -12.69 -16.82 3.59
N GLU A 228 -11.96 -17.78 4.16
CA GLU A 228 -12.20 -18.28 5.51
C GLU A 228 -11.85 -17.20 6.54
N TYR A 229 -10.69 -16.57 6.38
CA TYR A 229 -10.26 -15.48 7.24
C TYR A 229 -11.15 -14.24 7.11
N ALA A 230 -11.61 -13.90 5.90
CA ALA A 230 -12.60 -12.84 5.69
C ALA A 230 -13.92 -13.11 6.42
N SER A 231 -14.37 -14.38 6.44
CA SER A 231 -15.53 -14.79 7.23
C SER A 231 -15.30 -14.58 8.72
N LYS A 232 -14.11 -14.91 9.23
CA LYS A 232 -13.74 -14.71 10.64
C LYS A 232 -13.82 -13.25 11.08
N LEU A 233 -13.52 -12.30 10.19
CA LEU A 233 -13.59 -10.87 10.48
C LEU A 233 -15.03 -10.32 10.53
N ARG A 234 -16.05 -11.12 10.20
CA ARG A 234 -17.46 -10.69 10.12
C ARG A 234 -18.25 -11.11 11.36
N THR A 235 -19.27 -10.32 11.66
CA THR A 235 -20.28 -10.67 12.67
C THR A 235 -21.31 -11.67 12.14
N HIS A 236 -21.47 -11.73 10.81
CA HIS A 236 -22.58 -12.41 10.13
C HIS A 236 -23.97 -11.86 10.50
N GLU A 237 -24.01 -10.63 11.00
CA GLU A 237 -25.22 -9.90 11.32
C GLU A 237 -25.15 -8.46 10.77
N GLY A 238 -26.22 -8.02 10.10
CA GLY A 238 -26.33 -6.66 9.58
C GLY A 238 -25.28 -6.27 8.53
N GLY A 239 -24.56 -7.24 7.97
CA GLY A 239 -23.48 -7.04 7.00
C GLY A 239 -22.21 -6.44 7.60
N LYS A 240 -21.99 -6.56 8.92
CA LYS A 240 -20.91 -5.86 9.64
C LYS A 240 -19.64 -6.67 9.86
N LEU A 241 -18.52 -5.96 9.94
CA LEU A 241 -17.26 -6.46 10.49
C LEU A 241 -17.31 -6.47 12.03
N GLN A 242 -16.59 -7.41 12.63
CA GLN A 242 -16.42 -7.47 14.08
C GLN A 242 -15.65 -6.25 14.57
N THR A 243 -15.96 -5.81 15.79
CA THR A 243 -15.22 -4.76 16.51
C THR A 243 -14.99 -5.19 17.95
N SER A 244 -13.98 -4.60 18.58
CA SER A 244 -13.81 -4.66 20.04
C SER A 244 -14.37 -3.39 20.70
N ALA A 245 -14.11 -3.20 22.00
CA ALA A 245 -14.61 -2.04 22.75
C ALA A 245 -14.18 -0.72 22.10
N GLY A 246 -15.10 0.25 22.04
CA GLY A 246 -14.85 1.57 21.42
C GLY A 246 -14.80 1.54 19.89
N ASP A 247 -15.47 0.56 19.27
CA ASP A 247 -15.49 0.34 17.81
C ASP A 247 -14.09 0.30 17.20
N MET A 248 -13.17 -0.31 17.95
CA MET A 248 -11.82 -0.63 17.50
C MET A 248 -11.85 -1.93 16.69
N MET A 249 -10.78 -2.21 15.95
CA MET A 249 -10.59 -3.53 15.33
C MET A 249 -10.83 -4.68 16.34
N PRO A 250 -11.29 -5.85 15.88
CA PRO A 250 -11.40 -7.02 16.73
C PRO A 250 -10.01 -7.42 17.25
N MET A 251 -9.95 -8.10 18.39
CA MET A 251 -8.68 -8.45 19.05
C MET A 251 -8.56 -9.94 19.33
N GLU A 252 -7.36 -10.48 19.17
CA GLU A 252 -6.96 -11.82 19.59
C GLU A 252 -5.59 -11.78 20.26
N ASN A 253 -5.44 -12.46 21.39
CA ASN A 253 -4.18 -12.55 22.14
C ASN A 253 -3.53 -11.18 22.45
N GLY A 254 -4.36 -10.16 22.71
CA GLY A 254 -3.91 -8.81 23.03
C GLY A 254 -3.44 -7.97 21.82
N GLN A 255 -3.65 -8.44 20.60
CA GLN A 255 -3.34 -7.72 19.35
C GLN A 255 -4.62 -7.48 18.56
N PHE A 256 -4.66 -6.43 17.74
CA PHE A 256 -5.73 -6.28 16.76
C PHE A 256 -5.62 -7.35 15.67
N ILE A 257 -6.75 -7.77 15.11
CA ILE A 257 -6.79 -8.56 13.88
C ILE A 257 -7.52 -7.76 12.80
N ALA A 258 -7.01 -7.84 11.57
CA ALA A 258 -7.51 -7.14 10.40
C ALA A 258 -7.27 -7.99 9.15
N GLY A 259 -7.73 -7.53 7.99
CA GLY A 259 -7.46 -8.21 6.72
C GLY A 259 -5.97 -8.40 6.40
N ASP A 260 -5.12 -7.47 6.84
CA ASP A 260 -3.66 -7.61 6.78
C ASP A 260 -3.04 -7.89 8.17
N VAL A 261 -2.07 -8.80 8.18
CA VAL A 261 -1.40 -9.30 9.40
C VAL A 261 -0.49 -8.27 10.07
N ARG A 262 -0.11 -7.19 9.37
CA ARG A 262 0.78 -6.13 9.86
C ARG A 262 0.02 -4.92 10.41
N SER A 263 -1.30 -5.02 10.58
CA SER A 263 -2.14 -3.92 11.11
C SER A 263 -1.67 -3.32 12.45
N ASN A 264 -0.92 -4.08 13.26
CA ASN A 264 -0.36 -3.62 14.55
C ASN A 264 1.07 -3.05 14.42
N GLU A 265 1.63 -2.93 13.22
CA GLU A 265 3.04 -2.55 13.04
C GLU A 265 3.35 -1.23 13.74
N ASN A 266 2.51 -0.20 13.60
CA ASN A 266 2.58 1.02 14.39
C ASN A 266 1.19 1.57 14.72
N ILE A 267 1.11 2.47 15.71
CA ILE A 267 -0.15 3.05 16.19
C ILE A 267 -0.91 3.84 15.12
N GLY A 268 -0.20 4.47 14.18
CA GLY A 268 -0.80 5.21 13.06
C GLY A 268 -1.51 4.26 12.11
N LEU A 269 -0.82 3.20 11.68
CA LEU A 269 -1.38 2.17 10.81
C LEU A 269 -2.61 1.51 11.46
N ALA A 270 -2.52 1.11 12.72
CA ALA A 270 -3.65 0.53 13.45
C ALA A 270 -4.87 1.48 13.51
N SER A 271 -4.62 2.79 13.67
CA SER A 271 -5.68 3.80 13.64
C SER A 271 -6.34 3.90 12.26
N MET A 272 -5.55 3.81 11.18
CA MET A 272 -6.07 3.79 9.80
C MET A 272 -6.93 2.54 9.54
N HIS A 273 -6.50 1.35 9.96
CA HIS A 273 -7.33 0.15 9.81
C HIS A 273 -8.67 0.27 10.57
N THR A 274 -8.64 0.74 11.82
CA THR A 274 -9.86 0.97 12.60
C THR A 274 -10.80 1.94 11.89
N LEU A 275 -10.28 3.05 11.34
CA LEU A 275 -11.08 4.03 10.59
C LEU A 275 -11.85 3.37 9.44
N TRP A 276 -11.21 2.49 8.68
CA TRP A 276 -11.83 1.82 7.54
C TRP A 276 -12.77 0.66 7.90
N VAL A 277 -12.59 0.05 9.09
CA VAL A 277 -13.59 -0.86 9.69
C VAL A 277 -14.85 -0.09 10.07
N ARG A 278 -14.69 1.10 10.69
CA ARG A 278 -15.81 1.98 11.05
C ARG A 278 -16.59 2.44 9.81
N GLU A 279 -15.91 2.88 8.76
CA GLU A 279 -16.59 3.30 7.51
C GLU A 279 -17.40 2.15 6.90
N HIS A 280 -16.87 0.93 6.90
CA HIS A 280 -17.64 -0.24 6.44
C HIS A 280 -18.91 -0.46 7.26
N ASN A 281 -18.80 -0.46 8.60
CA ASN A 281 -19.96 -0.70 9.47
C ASN A 281 -21.00 0.43 9.35
N ARG A 282 -20.55 1.68 9.19
CA ARG A 282 -21.41 2.85 8.91
C ARG A 282 -22.17 2.71 7.59
N LEU A 283 -21.49 2.27 6.53
CA LEU A 283 -22.09 1.99 5.23
C LEU A 283 -23.10 0.83 5.31
N ALA A 284 -22.77 -0.24 6.04
CA ALA A 284 -23.66 -1.38 6.26
C ALA A 284 -24.97 -0.94 6.95
N ASP A 285 -24.88 -0.10 7.99
CA ASP A 285 -26.05 0.46 8.67
C ASP A 285 -26.92 1.31 7.72
N GLU A 286 -26.32 2.19 6.93
CA GLU A 286 -27.07 2.98 5.95
C GLU A 286 -27.78 2.13 4.89
N ILE A 287 -27.11 1.07 4.41
CA ILE A 287 -27.65 0.16 3.40
C ILE A 287 -28.83 -0.63 3.98
N ALA A 288 -28.67 -1.16 5.20
CA ALA A 288 -29.71 -1.89 5.91
C ALA A 288 -30.96 -1.02 6.15
N GLN A 289 -30.77 0.24 6.57
CA GLN A 289 -31.85 1.20 6.76
C GLN A 289 -32.61 1.51 5.46
N LYS A 290 -31.89 1.72 4.35
CA LYS A 290 -32.48 2.02 3.04
C LYS A 290 -33.12 0.79 2.40
N ASN A 291 -32.66 -0.42 2.71
CA ASN A 291 -33.09 -1.67 2.08
C ASN A 291 -33.36 -2.78 3.11
N PRO A 292 -34.47 -2.71 3.88
CA PRO A 292 -34.74 -3.65 4.99
C PRO A 292 -34.92 -5.13 4.61
N LYS A 293 -34.91 -5.46 3.31
CA LYS A 293 -35.06 -6.83 2.79
C LYS A 293 -33.72 -7.46 2.38
N MET A 294 -32.63 -6.71 2.37
CA MET A 294 -31.32 -7.26 2.03
C MET A 294 -30.84 -8.21 3.12
N THR A 295 -30.22 -9.31 2.71
CA THR A 295 -29.58 -10.25 3.65
C THR A 295 -28.27 -9.68 4.20
N ASP A 296 -27.75 -10.27 5.28
CA ASP A 296 -26.40 -9.97 5.81
C ASP A 296 -25.35 -9.93 4.70
N GLU A 297 -25.29 -10.99 3.88
CA GLU A 297 -24.32 -11.11 2.79
C GLU A 297 -24.48 -10.00 1.75
N GLN A 298 -25.72 -9.65 1.38
CA GLN A 298 -25.95 -8.58 0.41
C GLN A 298 -25.52 -7.21 0.95
N ILE A 299 -25.77 -6.94 2.23
CA ILE A 299 -25.35 -5.70 2.88
C ILE A 299 -23.83 -5.63 2.97
N TYR A 300 -23.17 -6.72 3.43
CA TYR A 300 -21.72 -6.81 3.52
C TYR A 300 -21.04 -6.53 2.18
N GLN A 301 -21.51 -7.17 1.10
CA GLN A 301 -20.89 -7.01 -0.21
C GLN A 301 -21.09 -5.61 -0.81
N GLU A 302 -22.27 -4.99 -0.64
CA GLU A 302 -22.48 -3.61 -1.10
C GLU A 302 -21.69 -2.60 -0.25
N ALA A 303 -21.62 -2.80 1.08
CA ALA A 303 -20.78 -1.98 1.96
C ALA A 303 -19.29 -2.10 1.59
N ARG A 304 -18.78 -3.32 1.40
CA ARG A 304 -17.41 -3.58 0.92
C ARG A 304 -17.14 -2.90 -0.41
N LYS A 305 -18.03 -3.06 -1.39
CA LYS A 305 -17.92 -2.47 -2.73
C LYS A 305 -17.83 -0.94 -2.69
N ILE A 306 -18.63 -0.27 -1.86
CA ILE A 306 -18.57 1.19 -1.69
C ILE A 306 -17.29 1.60 -0.95
N ASN A 307 -16.93 0.91 0.13
CA ASN A 307 -15.74 1.23 0.92
C ASN A 307 -14.46 1.15 0.06
N VAL A 308 -14.33 0.08 -0.72
CA VAL A 308 -13.25 -0.12 -1.70
C VAL A 308 -13.24 0.99 -2.75
N ALA A 309 -14.40 1.37 -3.27
CA ALA A 309 -14.50 2.45 -4.25
C ALA A 309 -14.04 3.80 -3.70
N GLN A 310 -14.30 4.08 -2.41
CA GLN A 310 -13.77 5.27 -1.73
C GLN A 310 -12.24 5.20 -1.61
N MET A 311 -11.65 4.06 -1.22
CA MET A 311 -10.19 3.88 -1.17
C MET A 311 -9.53 4.08 -2.54
N GLN A 312 -10.14 3.51 -3.59
CA GLN A 312 -9.69 3.70 -4.98
C GLN A 312 -9.77 5.17 -5.40
N ALA A 313 -10.87 5.86 -5.11
CA ALA A 313 -11.05 7.26 -5.44
C ALA A 313 -10.02 8.16 -4.71
N ILE A 314 -9.86 8.00 -3.40
CA ILE A 314 -8.88 8.75 -2.59
C ILE A 314 -7.46 8.53 -3.12
N THR A 315 -7.11 7.27 -3.43
CA THR A 315 -5.79 6.94 -3.97
C THR A 315 -5.50 7.68 -5.27
N TYR A 316 -6.40 7.63 -6.25
CA TYR A 316 -6.12 8.19 -7.59
C TYR A 316 -6.41 9.68 -7.71
N ASN A 317 -7.31 10.24 -6.90
CA ASN A 317 -7.73 11.63 -6.99
C ASN A 317 -7.02 12.54 -5.97
N GLU A 318 -6.48 12.00 -4.86
CA GLU A 318 -5.80 12.79 -3.83
C GLU A 318 -4.36 12.32 -3.58
N PHE A 319 -4.11 11.04 -3.34
CA PHE A 319 -2.78 10.55 -2.98
C PHE A 319 -1.79 10.61 -4.15
N LEU A 320 -2.09 9.96 -5.28
CA LEU A 320 -1.19 9.88 -6.44
C LEU A 320 -0.84 11.25 -7.06
N PRO A 321 -1.76 12.22 -7.17
CA PRO A 321 -1.42 13.57 -7.64
C PRO A 321 -0.38 14.28 -6.75
N ASN A 322 -0.41 14.05 -5.43
CA ASN A 322 0.60 14.58 -4.51
C ASN A 322 1.92 13.79 -4.56
N LEU A 323 1.86 12.49 -4.87
CA LEU A 323 3.01 11.60 -4.94
C LEU A 323 3.82 11.74 -6.25
N ILE A 324 3.18 11.48 -7.39
CA ILE A 324 3.81 11.39 -8.71
C ILE A 324 3.41 12.52 -9.66
N GLY A 325 2.51 13.41 -9.22
CA GLY A 325 2.03 14.54 -10.02
C GLY A 325 0.74 14.23 -10.75
N LYS A 326 -0.10 15.27 -10.90
CA LYS A 326 -1.48 15.19 -11.45
C LYS A 326 -1.63 14.54 -12.84
N ASN A 327 -0.56 14.52 -13.63
CA ASN A 327 -0.58 14.05 -15.02
C ASN A 327 0.18 12.72 -15.20
N ALA A 328 0.69 12.12 -14.13
CA ALA A 328 1.51 10.92 -14.21
C ALA A 328 0.69 9.67 -14.59
N ILE A 329 -0.57 9.61 -14.15
CA ILE A 329 -1.52 8.57 -14.55
C ILE A 329 -2.39 9.10 -15.69
N PRO A 330 -2.43 8.44 -16.86
CA PRO A 330 -3.29 8.83 -17.97
C PRO A 330 -4.77 8.81 -17.57
N GLN A 331 -5.61 9.60 -18.25
CA GLN A 331 -7.06 9.54 -18.04
C GLN A 331 -7.60 8.13 -18.26
N TYR A 332 -8.56 7.73 -17.44
CA TYR A 332 -9.14 6.39 -17.52
C TYR A 332 -9.98 6.25 -18.80
N THR A 333 -9.75 5.18 -19.57
CA THR A 333 -10.47 4.89 -20.82
C THR A 333 -11.29 3.60 -20.75
N GLY A 334 -11.48 3.04 -19.56
CA GLY A 334 -12.15 1.76 -19.35
C GLY A 334 -11.19 0.59 -19.11
N TYR A 335 -11.75 -0.51 -18.63
CA TYR A 335 -11.05 -1.76 -18.33
C TYR A 335 -10.41 -2.38 -19.57
N LYS A 336 -9.18 -2.89 -19.42
CA LYS A 336 -8.36 -3.50 -20.46
C LYS A 336 -8.03 -4.94 -20.08
N ALA A 337 -8.76 -5.89 -20.66
CA ALA A 337 -8.63 -7.31 -20.35
C ALA A 337 -7.26 -7.94 -20.73
N ASN A 338 -6.40 -7.22 -21.45
CA ASN A 338 -5.05 -7.64 -21.80
C ASN A 338 -3.96 -6.96 -20.94
N VAL A 339 -4.34 -6.19 -19.92
CA VAL A 339 -3.42 -5.60 -18.95
C VAL A 339 -3.36 -6.53 -17.73
N ASP A 340 -2.14 -6.95 -17.37
CA ASP A 340 -1.87 -7.69 -16.15
C ASP A 340 -1.66 -6.71 -14.97
N PRO A 341 -2.55 -6.70 -13.97
CA PRO A 341 -2.46 -5.82 -12.81
C PRO A 341 -1.46 -6.30 -11.75
N SER A 342 -0.92 -7.53 -11.86
CA SER A 342 -0.04 -8.12 -10.85
C SER A 342 1.14 -7.20 -10.48
N ILE A 343 1.54 -7.21 -9.21
CA ILE A 343 2.56 -6.31 -8.69
C ILE A 343 3.93 -6.62 -9.29
N ASP A 344 4.64 -5.60 -9.74
CA ASP A 344 6.03 -5.71 -10.18
C ASP A 344 6.98 -5.74 -8.98
N ASN A 345 8.00 -6.62 -9.04
CA ASN A 345 8.91 -6.85 -7.92
C ASN A 345 9.70 -5.57 -7.57
N ALA A 346 10.12 -4.78 -8.57
CA ALA A 346 10.82 -3.52 -8.34
C ALA A 346 9.89 -2.44 -7.73
N PHE A 347 8.59 -2.49 -8.01
CA PHE A 347 7.61 -1.64 -7.34
C PHE A 347 7.50 -1.99 -5.85
N ALA A 348 7.21 -3.26 -5.53
CA ALA A 348 7.01 -3.71 -4.14
C ALA A 348 8.28 -3.61 -3.27
N THR A 349 9.43 -3.90 -3.88
CA THR A 349 10.68 -4.10 -3.13
C THR A 349 11.54 -2.85 -3.08
N ALA A 350 11.34 -1.90 -4.00
CA ALA A 350 12.07 -0.63 -4.03
C ALA A 350 11.14 0.58 -4.08
N ALA A 351 10.44 0.82 -5.19
CA ALA A 351 9.81 2.12 -5.44
C ALA A 351 8.76 2.51 -4.37
N PHE A 352 7.89 1.58 -3.97
CA PHE A 352 6.80 1.88 -3.04
C PHE A 352 7.23 1.87 -1.57
N ARG A 353 8.48 1.54 -1.26
CA ARG A 353 9.10 1.68 0.08
C ARG A 353 9.56 3.10 0.38
N MET A 354 9.13 4.08 -0.41
CA MET A 354 9.43 5.50 -0.20
C MET A 354 8.89 6.03 1.14
N GLY A 355 7.79 5.47 1.64
CA GLY A 355 7.15 5.91 2.88
C GLY A 355 8.07 5.84 4.10
N HIS A 356 9.07 4.95 4.07
CA HIS A 356 10.09 4.84 5.12
C HIS A 356 10.89 6.13 5.33
N THR A 357 11.03 6.96 4.30
CA THR A 357 11.78 8.23 4.34
C THR A 357 10.96 9.38 4.92
N MET A 358 9.62 9.22 4.91
CA MET A 358 8.68 10.25 5.33
C MET A 358 8.31 10.18 6.82
N LEU A 359 8.79 9.16 7.54
CA LEU A 359 8.41 8.87 8.92
C LEU A 359 8.88 9.96 9.89
N SER A 360 7.95 10.49 10.67
CA SER A 360 8.26 11.42 11.75
C SER A 360 8.85 10.67 12.97
N PRO A 361 9.88 11.22 13.65
CA PRO A 361 10.50 10.55 14.79
C PRO A 361 9.61 10.54 16.05
N ASN A 362 8.65 11.47 16.12
CA ASN A 362 7.63 11.52 17.17
C ASN A 362 6.26 11.61 16.50
N LEU A 363 5.34 10.76 16.93
CA LEU A 363 3.95 10.73 16.49
C LEU A 363 3.11 11.58 17.46
N LEU A 364 2.57 12.69 16.95
CA LEU A 364 1.73 13.58 17.74
C LEU A 364 0.40 12.91 18.11
N ARG A 365 -0.08 13.18 19.33
CA ARG A 365 -1.41 12.82 19.80
C ARG A 365 -2.07 14.06 20.38
N LEU A 366 -3.00 14.65 19.63
CA LEU A 366 -3.55 15.97 19.92
C LEU A 366 -5.02 15.90 20.32
N ASP A 367 -5.46 16.71 21.28
CA ASP A 367 -6.86 16.90 21.65
C ASP A 367 -7.60 17.81 20.64
N GLU A 368 -8.89 18.04 20.85
CA GLU A 368 -9.75 18.88 19.99
C GLU A 368 -9.29 20.35 19.88
N ASN A 369 -8.48 20.85 20.82
CA ASN A 369 -7.92 22.20 20.79
C ASN A 369 -6.58 22.24 20.05
N GLY A 370 -6.02 21.08 19.69
CA GLY A 370 -4.70 20.96 19.10
C GLY A 370 -3.57 20.86 20.13
N GLU A 371 -3.90 20.71 21.42
CA GLU A 371 -2.92 20.52 22.48
C GLU A 371 -2.53 19.05 22.62
N THR A 372 -1.34 18.76 23.13
CA THR A 372 -0.94 17.36 23.37
C THR A 372 -1.81 16.75 24.48
N ILE A 373 -2.39 15.58 24.23
CA ILE A 373 -3.20 14.87 25.23
C ILE A 373 -2.38 14.53 26.49
N ALA A 374 -3.05 14.31 27.63
CA ALA A 374 -2.38 14.04 28.92
C ALA A 374 -1.40 12.86 28.89
N GLN A 375 -1.64 11.87 28.02
CA GLN A 375 -0.78 10.70 27.85
C GLN A 375 0.48 10.99 27.02
N GLY A 376 0.62 12.19 26.45
CA GLY A 376 1.80 12.66 25.71
C GLY A 376 1.87 12.18 24.26
N ASN A 377 2.88 12.63 23.52
CA ASN A 377 3.22 12.09 22.20
C ASN A 377 4.00 10.76 22.32
N VAL A 378 4.16 10.01 21.24
CA VAL A 378 4.87 8.73 21.24
C VAL A 378 6.05 8.80 20.28
N ALA A 379 7.26 8.49 20.75
CA ALA A 379 8.41 8.32 19.85
C ALA A 379 8.16 7.15 18.90
N LEU A 380 8.57 7.25 17.64
CA LEU A 380 8.27 6.23 16.63
C LEU A 380 8.81 4.85 17.04
N ARG A 381 10.02 4.79 17.61
CA ARG A 381 10.60 3.54 18.16
C ARG A 381 9.71 2.86 19.21
N ASP A 382 8.94 3.64 19.95
CA ASP A 382 8.05 3.17 21.03
C ASP A 382 6.61 2.96 20.55
N ALA A 383 6.31 3.22 19.27
CA ALA A 383 5.00 3.05 18.67
C ALA A 383 4.81 1.66 18.03
N PHE A 384 5.89 0.88 17.84
CA PHE A 384 5.83 -0.39 17.14
C PHE A 384 5.20 -1.52 17.97
N PHE A 385 4.18 -2.20 17.42
CA PHE A 385 3.48 -3.32 18.08
C PHE A 385 2.85 -2.95 19.44
N ARG A 386 2.32 -1.73 19.54
CA ARG A 386 1.71 -1.15 20.76
C ARG A 386 0.21 -0.87 20.61
N PRO A 387 -0.64 -1.91 20.48
CA PRO A 387 -2.09 -1.71 20.44
C PRO A 387 -2.61 -1.03 21.72
N ASP A 388 -1.94 -1.22 22.85
CA ASP A 388 -2.25 -0.55 24.11
C ASP A 388 -2.21 0.99 23.99
N LYS A 389 -1.32 1.54 23.15
CA LYS A 389 -1.23 2.99 22.91
C LYS A 389 -2.36 3.55 22.06
N VAL A 390 -2.95 2.72 21.20
CA VAL A 390 -4.18 3.06 20.46
C VAL A 390 -5.38 3.00 21.41
N LEU A 391 -5.48 1.95 22.22
CA LEU A 391 -6.56 1.78 23.19
C LEU A 391 -6.55 2.87 24.28
N GLU A 392 -5.35 3.34 24.67
CA GLU A 392 -5.15 4.41 25.66
C GLU A 392 -5.70 5.77 25.18
N ALA A 393 -5.53 6.10 23.90
CA ALA A 393 -5.85 7.43 23.35
C ALA A 393 -7.10 7.47 22.49
N GLY A 394 -7.55 6.33 21.96
CA GLY A 394 -8.44 6.30 20.80
C GLY A 394 -7.69 6.65 19.50
N ILE A 395 -8.41 6.59 18.36
CA ILE A 395 -7.82 6.92 17.05
C ILE A 395 -7.81 8.43 16.78
N ASP A 396 -8.74 9.17 17.38
CA ASP A 396 -8.97 10.59 17.07
C ASP A 396 -7.72 11.45 17.38
N PRO A 397 -7.06 11.33 18.54
CA PRO A 397 -5.86 12.13 18.80
C PRO A 397 -4.69 11.79 17.87
N ILE A 398 -4.57 10.52 17.48
CA ILE A 398 -3.53 10.03 16.58
C ILE A 398 -3.76 10.60 15.17
N LEU A 399 -4.99 10.51 14.65
CA LEU A 399 -5.35 11.04 13.34
C LEU A 399 -5.24 12.57 13.29
N ARG A 400 -5.60 13.27 14.37
CA ARG A 400 -5.44 14.72 14.49
C ARG A 400 -3.98 15.15 14.52
N GLY A 401 -3.15 14.43 15.28
CA GLY A 401 -1.70 14.64 15.28
C GLY A 401 -1.09 14.42 13.90
N ALA A 402 -1.44 13.31 13.25
CA ALA A 402 -0.96 12.97 11.92
C ALA A 402 -1.41 13.97 10.84
N ALA A 403 -2.62 14.53 10.97
CA ALA A 403 -3.13 15.57 10.08
C ALA A 403 -2.42 16.92 10.28
N SER A 404 -1.92 17.20 11.48
CA SER A 404 -1.29 18.49 11.83
C SER A 404 0.23 18.49 11.59
N GLN A 405 0.87 17.33 11.69
CA GLN A 405 2.30 17.17 11.56
C GLN A 405 2.73 17.09 10.09
N THR A 406 3.74 17.89 9.70
CA THR A 406 4.39 17.75 8.39
C THR A 406 5.35 16.55 8.42
N ALA A 407 5.20 15.65 7.46
CA ALA A 407 6.03 14.48 7.28
C ALA A 407 7.48 14.84 6.92
N GLN A 408 8.40 13.89 7.11
CA GLN A 408 9.76 14.03 6.57
C GLN A 408 9.75 14.02 5.03
N ALA A 409 10.84 14.49 4.45
CA ALA A 409 11.03 14.59 3.01
C ALA A 409 11.17 13.21 2.36
N VAL A 410 10.87 13.17 1.06
CA VAL A 410 11.24 12.03 0.22
C VAL A 410 12.64 12.27 -0.30
N ASP A 411 13.61 11.59 0.29
CA ASP A 411 15.02 11.51 -0.11
C ASP A 411 15.63 10.21 0.48
N PRO A 412 16.90 9.86 0.23
CA PRO A 412 17.49 8.64 0.80
C PRO A 412 17.63 8.61 2.33
N MET A 413 17.42 9.73 3.02
CA MET A 413 17.60 9.82 4.46
C MET A 413 16.40 9.26 5.21
N ILE A 414 16.67 8.66 6.37
CA ILE A 414 15.64 8.14 7.26
C ILE A 414 15.98 8.50 8.70
N VAL A 415 14.95 8.81 9.48
CA VAL A 415 15.07 9.08 10.92
C VAL A 415 15.70 7.91 11.68
N ASP A 416 16.49 8.23 12.70
CA ASP A 416 17.23 7.24 13.47
C ASP A 416 16.34 6.21 14.16
N ASP A 417 15.10 6.57 14.51
CA ASP A 417 14.11 5.67 15.12
C ASP A 417 13.85 4.39 14.31
N VAL A 418 14.09 4.41 13.00
CA VAL A 418 14.02 3.20 12.16
C VAL A 418 15.35 2.87 11.44
N ARG A 419 16.31 3.78 11.39
CA ARG A 419 17.66 3.50 10.86
C ARG A 419 18.56 2.78 11.88
N ASN A 420 18.32 2.97 13.17
CA ASN A 420 19.15 2.44 14.25
C ASN A 420 18.35 1.67 15.32
N PHE A 421 17.02 1.84 15.36
CA PHE A 421 16.16 1.33 16.43
C PHE A 421 14.87 0.66 15.92
N LEU A 422 14.84 0.20 14.66
CA LEU A 422 13.65 -0.46 14.13
C LEU A 422 13.35 -1.74 14.95
N PHE A 423 12.15 -1.77 15.54
CA PHE A 423 11.59 -2.79 16.44
C PHE A 423 12.33 -2.97 17.79
N PRO A 424 11.59 -3.26 18.87
CA PRO A 424 12.20 -3.56 20.16
C PRO A 424 12.97 -4.89 20.11
N GLN A 425 14.13 -4.97 20.79
CA GLN A 425 15.10 -6.09 20.89
C GLN A 425 16.35 -5.99 19.97
N GLY A 426 17.10 -4.89 20.09
CA GLY A 426 18.44 -4.78 19.50
C GLY A 426 18.56 -3.86 18.29
N GLY A 427 17.43 -3.36 17.77
CA GLY A 427 17.35 -2.42 16.66
C GLY A 427 17.73 -3.05 15.31
N LEU A 428 16.95 -2.75 14.28
CA LEU A 428 17.33 -2.99 12.89
C LEU A 428 17.62 -1.65 12.21
N ASP A 429 18.35 -1.72 11.09
CA ASP A 429 18.50 -0.62 10.16
C ASP A 429 17.57 -0.83 8.97
N LEU A 430 16.48 -0.05 8.89
CA LEU A 430 15.49 -0.18 7.84
C LEU A 430 16.06 0.10 6.44
N ALA A 431 16.99 1.04 6.30
CA ALA A 431 17.62 1.33 5.01
C ALA A 431 18.49 0.14 4.57
N ALA A 432 19.31 -0.40 5.48
CA ALA A 432 20.11 -1.59 5.22
C ALA A 432 19.22 -2.81 4.89
N VAL A 433 18.11 -2.99 5.59
CA VAL A 433 17.12 -4.05 5.30
C VAL A 433 16.48 -3.86 3.91
N ASN A 434 16.13 -2.63 3.50
CA ASN A 434 15.58 -2.37 2.16
C ASN A 434 16.59 -2.71 1.06
N ILE A 435 17.86 -2.31 1.25
CA ILE A 435 18.95 -2.65 0.32
C ILE A 435 19.11 -4.17 0.23
N GLN A 436 19.24 -4.85 1.38
CA GLN A 436 19.44 -6.31 1.41
C GLN A 436 18.22 -7.08 0.88
N ARG A 437 17.00 -6.57 1.09
CA ARG A 437 15.78 -7.16 0.51
C ARG A 437 15.73 -6.98 -1.00
N GLY A 438 16.16 -5.83 -1.52
CA GLY A 438 16.33 -5.61 -2.96
C GLY A 438 17.31 -6.61 -3.58
N ARG A 439 18.45 -6.84 -2.91
CA ARG A 439 19.43 -7.86 -3.28
C ARG A 439 18.83 -9.27 -3.21
N ASP A 440 18.17 -9.64 -2.11
CA ASP A 440 17.48 -10.93 -1.93
C ASP A 440 16.48 -11.25 -3.05
N HIS A 441 15.77 -10.22 -3.54
CA HIS A 441 14.82 -10.34 -4.64
C HIS A 441 15.47 -10.30 -6.03
N GLY A 442 16.80 -10.20 -6.10
CA GLY A 442 17.54 -10.08 -7.35
C GLY A 442 17.11 -8.86 -8.16
N LEU A 443 16.82 -7.74 -7.50
CA LEU A 443 16.56 -6.49 -8.23
C LEU A 443 17.81 -6.08 -9.00
N ALA A 444 17.62 -5.67 -10.26
CA ALA A 444 18.69 -5.09 -11.06
C ALA A 444 19.26 -3.82 -10.42
N GLY A 445 20.53 -3.52 -10.75
CA GLY A 445 21.15 -2.25 -10.42
C GLY A 445 20.43 -1.07 -11.08
N TYR A 446 20.78 0.14 -10.66
CA TYR A 446 20.21 1.37 -11.19
C TYR A 446 20.39 1.51 -12.71
N GLY A 447 21.56 1.14 -13.25
CA GLY A 447 21.85 1.24 -14.69
C GLY A 447 20.91 0.38 -15.54
N ASP A 448 20.88 -0.91 -15.26
CA ASP A 448 20.03 -1.91 -15.94
C ASP A 448 18.55 -1.59 -15.76
N THR A 449 18.16 -1.10 -14.58
CA THR A 449 16.78 -0.66 -14.35
C THR A 449 16.41 0.49 -15.28
N ARG A 450 17.29 1.50 -15.42
CA ARG A 450 17.04 2.63 -16.33
C ARG A 450 16.99 2.18 -17.78
N GLU A 451 17.87 1.28 -18.20
CA GLU A 451 17.85 0.71 -19.54
C GLU A 451 16.54 -0.04 -19.82
N ALA A 452 16.10 -0.91 -18.90
CA ALA A 452 14.84 -1.64 -19.01
C ALA A 452 13.62 -0.69 -19.09
N LEU A 453 13.70 0.46 -18.41
CA LEU A 453 12.71 1.52 -18.49
C LEU A 453 12.88 2.43 -19.71
N GLY A 454 13.85 2.21 -20.60
CA GLY A 454 14.13 3.07 -21.75
C GLY A 454 14.56 4.49 -21.37
N LEU A 455 15.16 4.65 -20.20
CA LEU A 455 15.71 5.91 -19.69
C LEU A 455 17.19 6.02 -20.05
N ARG A 456 17.70 7.26 -20.14
CA ARG A 456 19.12 7.49 -20.45
C ARG A 456 20.01 6.96 -19.32
N PRO A 457 21.12 6.27 -19.62
CA PRO A 457 22.12 5.88 -18.62
C PRO A 457 22.68 7.09 -17.87
N VAL A 458 23.07 6.86 -16.62
CA VAL A 458 23.77 7.83 -15.78
C VAL A 458 25.16 7.26 -15.52
N ASN A 459 26.19 7.94 -16.02
CA ASN A 459 27.56 7.41 -16.03
C ASN A 459 28.50 8.16 -15.08
N SER A 460 28.00 9.17 -14.34
CA SER A 460 28.78 9.92 -13.36
C SER A 460 27.93 10.28 -12.14
N PHE A 461 28.56 10.27 -10.97
CA PHE A 461 28.00 10.80 -9.72
C PHE A 461 27.89 12.34 -9.71
N ASP A 462 28.62 13.04 -10.59
CA ASP A 462 28.50 14.49 -10.79
C ASP A 462 27.31 14.87 -11.70
N SER A 463 26.55 13.87 -12.16
CA SER A 463 25.38 14.10 -13.00
C SER A 463 24.32 14.92 -12.27
N ASN A 464 23.69 15.84 -13.00
CA ASN A 464 22.59 16.67 -12.50
C ASN A 464 21.28 15.89 -12.23
N VAL A 465 21.28 14.58 -12.42
CA VAL A 465 20.18 13.69 -12.07
C VAL A 465 20.05 13.52 -10.56
N TRP A 466 21.14 13.68 -9.80
CA TRP A 466 21.15 13.47 -8.36
C TRP A 466 20.67 14.71 -7.63
N ARG A 467 20.05 14.50 -6.47
CA ARG A 467 19.82 15.57 -5.49
C ARG A 467 21.16 16.14 -5.04
N GLU A 468 21.13 17.41 -4.63
CA GLU A 468 22.32 18.11 -4.12
C GLU A 468 22.96 17.31 -2.98
N GLY A 469 24.28 17.15 -3.03
CA GLY A 469 25.07 16.37 -2.06
C GLY A 469 24.99 14.83 -2.21
N PHE A 470 23.92 14.28 -2.79
CA PHE A 470 23.77 12.82 -2.88
C PHE A 470 24.68 12.17 -3.92
N GLY A 471 25.07 12.88 -4.97
CA GLY A 471 26.10 12.39 -5.90
C GLY A 471 27.41 12.05 -5.17
N GLU A 472 27.89 12.98 -4.34
CA GLU A 472 29.12 12.82 -3.54
C GLU A 472 28.98 11.70 -2.50
N LYS A 473 27.86 11.66 -1.76
CA LYS A 473 27.57 10.58 -0.80
C LYS A 473 27.58 9.20 -1.49
N LEU A 474 26.97 9.09 -2.66
CA LEU A 474 26.98 7.85 -3.44
C LEU A 474 28.39 7.48 -3.93
N ALA A 475 29.14 8.45 -4.44
CA ALA A 475 30.53 8.26 -4.89
C ALA A 475 31.47 7.82 -3.76
N SER A 476 31.16 8.14 -2.49
CA SER A 476 31.97 7.68 -1.36
C SER A 476 31.83 6.19 -1.03
N VAL A 477 30.79 5.52 -1.57
CA VAL A 477 30.52 4.10 -1.26
C VAL A 477 30.42 3.23 -2.50
N TYR A 478 29.92 3.71 -3.64
CA TYR A 478 29.81 2.94 -4.87
C TYR A 478 30.87 3.35 -5.91
N ASP A 479 31.42 2.37 -6.62
CA ASP A 479 32.39 2.59 -7.70
C ASP A 479 31.73 3.16 -8.98
N SER A 480 30.46 2.83 -9.20
CA SER A 480 29.72 3.19 -10.41
C SER A 480 28.27 3.55 -10.10
N PRO A 481 27.71 4.61 -10.71
CA PRO A 481 26.29 4.91 -10.58
C PRO A 481 25.37 3.77 -11.04
N ALA A 482 25.81 2.96 -12.01
CA ALA A 482 25.03 1.84 -12.53
C ALA A 482 24.78 0.76 -11.47
N ASP A 483 25.69 0.62 -10.50
CA ASP A 483 25.65 -0.43 -9.48
C ASP A 483 24.84 -0.06 -8.24
N VAL A 484 24.43 1.21 -8.11
CA VAL A 484 23.67 1.68 -6.95
C VAL A 484 22.38 0.85 -6.81
N ASP A 485 22.09 0.40 -5.59
CA ASP A 485 20.88 -0.37 -5.29
C ASP A 485 19.63 0.47 -5.59
N LEU A 486 18.64 -0.13 -6.26
CA LEU A 486 17.51 0.59 -6.86
C LEU A 486 16.73 1.46 -5.85
N TRP A 487 16.54 0.99 -4.62
CA TRP A 487 15.89 1.77 -3.55
C TRP A 487 16.62 3.08 -3.26
N VAL A 488 17.94 3.01 -3.12
CA VAL A 488 18.81 4.17 -2.84
C VAL A 488 18.82 5.12 -4.04
N ALA A 489 19.07 4.60 -5.24
CA ALA A 489 19.20 5.43 -6.44
C ALA A 489 17.89 6.16 -6.76
N GLY A 490 16.74 5.48 -6.70
CA GLY A 490 15.45 6.07 -7.02
C GLY A 490 15.04 7.20 -6.05
N LEU A 491 15.44 7.12 -4.79
CA LEU A 491 15.27 8.19 -3.80
C LEU A 491 16.27 9.33 -4.01
N ALA A 492 17.52 9.00 -4.39
CA ALA A 492 18.60 9.97 -4.61
C ALA A 492 18.41 10.80 -5.89
N GLU A 493 17.60 10.33 -6.85
CA GLU A 493 17.26 11.15 -8.01
C GLU A 493 16.51 12.43 -7.61
N LYS A 494 16.87 13.53 -8.26
CA LYS A 494 16.18 14.81 -8.13
C LYS A 494 14.74 14.71 -8.64
N PRO A 495 13.77 15.29 -7.93
CA PRO A 495 12.37 15.33 -8.36
C PRO A 495 12.18 15.87 -9.78
N VAL A 496 11.25 15.27 -10.56
CA VAL A 496 10.86 15.74 -11.89
C VAL A 496 9.43 16.28 -11.92
N GLY A 497 9.26 17.50 -12.45
CA GLY A 497 7.95 18.15 -12.52
C GLY A 497 7.29 18.26 -11.15
N ASP A 498 6.02 17.83 -11.07
CA ASP A 498 5.25 17.78 -9.81
C ASP A 498 5.43 16.44 -9.06
N SER A 499 6.34 15.54 -9.46
CA SER A 499 6.59 14.28 -8.73
C SER A 499 7.47 14.53 -7.51
N LEU A 500 7.35 13.70 -6.46
CA LEU A 500 8.32 13.64 -5.35
C LEU A 500 9.61 12.89 -5.72
N PHE A 501 9.64 12.24 -6.88
CA PHE A 501 10.74 11.38 -7.34
C PHE A 501 11.35 11.87 -8.64
N GLY A 502 12.54 11.36 -8.94
CA GLY A 502 13.09 11.42 -10.28
C GLY A 502 12.43 10.45 -11.25
N GLN A 503 12.94 10.48 -12.49
CA GLN A 503 12.37 9.76 -13.64
C GLN A 503 12.16 8.27 -13.39
N THR A 504 13.07 7.61 -12.67
CA THR A 504 13.05 6.15 -12.49
C THR A 504 11.83 5.74 -11.66
N PHE A 505 11.70 6.28 -10.46
CA PHE A 505 10.58 5.95 -9.56
C PHE A 505 9.25 6.53 -10.04
N THR A 506 9.23 7.73 -10.64
CA THR A 506 8.01 8.24 -11.28
C THR A 506 7.51 7.26 -12.35
N LYS A 507 8.40 6.67 -13.16
CA LYS A 507 8.01 5.73 -14.21
C LYS A 507 7.54 4.38 -13.66
N ILE A 508 8.24 3.81 -12.68
CA ILE A 508 7.84 2.54 -12.02
C ILE A 508 6.45 2.69 -11.38
N MET A 509 6.24 3.75 -10.60
CA MET A 509 4.94 3.99 -9.95
C MET A 509 3.83 4.27 -10.96
N SER A 510 4.11 5.07 -11.98
CA SER A 510 3.10 5.39 -13.00
C SER A 510 2.67 4.14 -13.78
N ASP A 511 3.60 3.24 -14.13
CA ASP A 511 3.28 1.97 -14.77
C ASP A 511 2.42 1.10 -13.85
N GLN A 512 2.87 0.84 -12.61
CA GLN A 512 2.14 -0.04 -11.69
C GLN A 512 0.72 0.47 -11.42
N PHE A 513 0.54 1.73 -11.01
CA PHE A 513 -0.79 2.27 -10.73
C PHE A 513 -1.66 2.37 -11.98
N THR A 514 -1.09 2.62 -13.16
CA THR A 514 -1.89 2.55 -14.41
C THR A 514 -2.39 1.13 -14.65
N ARG A 515 -1.56 0.11 -14.43
CA ARG A 515 -1.96 -1.30 -14.61
C ARG A 515 -2.97 -1.76 -13.56
N LEU A 516 -2.80 -1.37 -12.31
CA LEU A 516 -3.75 -1.66 -11.25
C LEU A 516 -5.15 -1.14 -11.60
N ARG A 517 -5.25 0.09 -12.11
CA ARG A 517 -6.53 0.65 -12.54
C ARG A 517 -7.08 0.03 -13.82
N ASP A 518 -6.25 -0.06 -14.85
CA ASP A 518 -6.70 -0.44 -16.19
C ASP A 518 -6.94 -1.96 -16.29
N GLY A 519 -6.21 -2.77 -15.52
CA GLY A 519 -6.34 -4.23 -15.44
C GLY A 519 -7.37 -4.73 -14.43
N ASP A 520 -8.04 -3.83 -13.71
CA ASP A 520 -9.05 -4.19 -12.72
C ASP A 520 -10.47 -4.06 -13.30
N ARG A 521 -11.14 -5.21 -13.50
CA ARG A 521 -12.53 -5.26 -13.97
C ARG A 521 -13.50 -4.60 -12.98
N PHE A 522 -13.19 -4.65 -11.69
CA PHE A 522 -13.99 -4.09 -10.61
C PHE A 522 -13.48 -2.70 -10.17
N TRP A 523 -12.73 -2.00 -11.03
CA TRP A 523 -12.45 -0.58 -10.82
C TRP A 523 -13.77 0.21 -10.65
N TYR A 524 -13.83 1.12 -9.67
CA TYR A 524 -15.09 1.74 -9.26
C TYR A 524 -15.84 2.47 -10.38
N GLU A 525 -15.14 3.08 -11.35
CA GLU A 525 -15.80 3.73 -12.49
C GLU A 525 -16.51 2.74 -13.43
N ASN A 526 -16.19 1.45 -13.32
CA ASN A 526 -16.91 0.38 -14.02
C ASN A 526 -18.15 -0.07 -13.25
N GLN A 527 -18.13 0.00 -11.92
CA GLN A 527 -19.19 -0.49 -11.04
C GLN A 527 -20.28 0.54 -10.76
N PHE A 528 -19.94 1.84 -10.77
CA PHE A 528 -20.84 2.92 -10.41
C PHE A 528 -21.13 3.86 -11.59
N SER A 529 -22.25 4.57 -11.52
CA SER A 529 -22.64 5.59 -12.51
C SER A 529 -23.44 6.72 -11.86
N GLY A 530 -23.73 7.78 -12.62
CA GLY A 530 -24.60 8.87 -12.16
C GLY A 530 -24.14 9.55 -10.86
N LYS A 531 -25.09 9.83 -9.96
CA LYS A 531 -24.84 10.55 -8.71
C LYS A 531 -23.90 9.79 -7.77
N GLU A 532 -24.07 8.48 -7.66
CA GLU A 532 -23.26 7.64 -6.78
C GLU A 532 -21.79 7.66 -7.18
N LEU A 533 -21.50 7.54 -8.48
CA LEU A 533 -20.14 7.69 -9.00
C LEU A 533 -19.56 9.08 -8.66
N GLN A 534 -20.34 10.15 -8.81
CA GLN A 534 -19.86 11.49 -8.47
C GLN A 534 -19.62 11.66 -6.96
N THR A 535 -20.45 11.07 -6.11
CA THR A 535 -20.22 11.05 -4.66
C THR A 535 -18.91 10.35 -4.33
N ILE A 536 -18.67 9.16 -4.89
CA ILE A 536 -17.42 8.41 -4.68
C ILE A 536 -16.21 9.20 -5.18
N LYS A 537 -16.25 9.72 -6.41
CA LYS A 537 -15.16 10.50 -7.02
C LYS A 537 -14.75 11.71 -6.18
N ASN A 538 -15.73 12.35 -5.53
CA ASN A 538 -15.52 13.54 -4.73
C ASN A 538 -15.24 13.25 -3.25
N THR A 539 -15.38 12.00 -2.81
CA THR A 539 -15.07 11.61 -1.42
C THR A 539 -13.58 11.76 -1.17
N LYS A 540 -13.27 12.40 -0.04
CA LYS A 540 -11.92 12.67 0.42
C LYS A 540 -11.56 11.87 1.65
N LEU A 541 -10.27 11.73 1.95
CA LEU A 541 -9.85 11.12 3.22
C LEU A 541 -10.38 11.90 4.43
N SER A 542 -10.43 13.23 4.35
CA SER A 542 -11.03 14.09 5.38
C SER A 542 -12.50 13.75 5.62
N ASP A 543 -13.29 13.52 4.56
CA ASP A 543 -14.68 13.11 4.71
C ASP A 543 -14.81 11.76 5.45
N ILE A 544 -13.89 10.82 5.22
CA ILE A 544 -13.90 9.51 5.92
C ILE A 544 -13.55 9.68 7.39
N ILE A 545 -12.57 10.53 7.72
CA ILE A 545 -12.21 10.85 9.10
C ILE A 545 -13.40 11.49 9.83
N GLU A 546 -14.01 12.54 9.27
CA GLU A 546 -15.14 13.24 9.88
C GLU A 546 -16.38 12.35 10.07
N ARG A 547 -16.60 11.35 9.21
CA ARG A 547 -17.74 10.42 9.33
C ARG A 547 -17.58 9.39 10.46
N ASN A 548 -16.35 9.14 10.92
CA ASN A 548 -16.02 7.97 11.75
C ASN A 548 -15.20 8.31 13.01
N THR A 549 -15.05 9.60 13.32
CA THR A 549 -14.33 10.14 14.48
C THR A 549 -15.00 11.43 14.95
N ASP A 550 -14.66 11.89 16.15
CA ASP A 550 -15.02 13.22 16.69
C ASP A 550 -13.99 14.29 16.27
N PHE A 551 -13.14 14.00 15.28
CA PHE A 551 -12.25 15.00 14.69
C PHE A 551 -13.04 15.89 13.73
N ASP A 552 -13.75 16.86 14.30
CA ASP A 552 -14.45 17.90 13.56
C ASP A 552 -13.45 18.91 12.96
N ASN A 553 -13.69 19.35 11.72
CA ASN A 553 -12.88 20.33 10.97
C ASN A 553 -11.52 19.82 10.48
N VAL A 554 -11.47 18.60 9.96
CA VAL A 554 -10.28 18.11 9.26
C VAL A 554 -10.00 19.02 8.06
N GLN A 555 -8.74 19.34 7.80
CA GLN A 555 -8.40 20.11 6.62
C GLN A 555 -8.88 19.41 5.35
N LYS A 556 -9.40 20.19 4.39
CA LYS A 556 -10.06 19.65 3.20
C LYS A 556 -9.24 18.59 2.48
N ASN A 557 -7.93 18.77 2.34
CA ASN A 557 -7.03 17.72 1.89
C ASN A 557 -6.20 17.22 3.07
N ALA A 558 -6.62 16.11 3.69
CA ALA A 558 -5.98 15.54 4.87
C ALA A 558 -4.51 15.15 4.64
N PHE A 559 -4.07 15.00 3.39
CA PHE A 559 -2.68 14.72 3.02
C PHE A 559 -1.75 15.93 3.05
N VAL A 560 -2.26 17.14 3.27
CA VAL A 560 -1.45 18.36 3.47
C VAL A 560 -1.60 18.78 4.92
N ALA A 561 -0.49 19.03 5.58
CA ALA A 561 -0.47 19.35 7.00
C ALA A 561 -1.17 20.68 7.27
N SER A 562 -2.03 20.70 8.29
CA SER A 562 -2.59 21.94 8.82
C SER A 562 -1.72 22.41 9.99
N ASN A 563 -0.75 23.29 9.73
CA ASN A 563 0.07 23.88 10.79
C ASN A 563 -0.74 24.81 11.73
N SER A 564 -2.06 24.92 11.56
CA SER A 564 -2.97 25.76 12.35
C SER A 564 -2.99 25.42 13.84
N HIS A 565 -2.62 24.19 14.21
CA HIS A 565 -2.64 23.70 15.60
C HIS A 565 -1.24 23.62 16.23
N LEU A 566 -0.18 24.02 15.52
CA LEU A 566 1.19 23.96 16.01
C LEU A 566 1.66 25.35 16.47
N SER A 567 1.45 25.69 17.74
CA SER A 567 2.30 26.71 18.38
C SER A 567 3.69 26.11 18.59
N GLU A 568 4.68 26.62 17.86
CA GLU A 568 6.13 26.33 17.97
C GLU A 568 6.50 24.85 18.17
N GLN A 569 6.92 24.18 17.09
CA GLN A 569 7.57 22.87 17.23
C GLN A 569 8.79 22.98 18.15
N PRO A 570 8.91 22.13 19.20
CA PRO A 570 10.15 22.03 19.95
C PRO A 570 11.26 21.60 18.99
N GLN A 571 12.38 22.32 19.02
CA GLN A 571 13.60 21.90 18.36
C GLN A 571 13.98 20.48 18.84
N PRO A 572 14.50 19.61 17.95
CA PRO A 572 14.92 18.27 18.34
C PRO A 572 15.95 18.36 19.47
N THR A 573 15.62 17.75 20.62
CA THR A 573 16.59 17.56 21.69
C THR A 573 17.66 16.61 21.18
N THR A 574 18.92 17.06 21.17
CA THR A 574 20.08 16.22 20.96
C THR A 574 19.98 15.01 21.90
N PRO A 575 20.15 13.76 21.44
CA PRO A 575 20.21 12.62 22.35
C PRO A 575 21.32 12.88 23.36
N ALA A 576 20.96 12.97 24.65
CA ALA A 576 21.96 12.93 25.69
C ALA A 576 22.72 11.60 25.54
N GLN A 577 24.06 11.67 25.45
CA GLN A 577 24.92 10.50 25.60
C GLN A 577 24.61 9.87 26.95
N GLN A 578 23.76 8.85 26.96
CA GLN A 578 23.60 8.00 28.13
C GLN A 578 24.77 7.03 28.12
N SER A 579 25.60 7.11 29.17
CA SER A 579 26.67 6.16 29.45
C SER A 579 26.14 4.73 29.40
N PRO A 580 26.96 3.75 28.97
CA PRO A 580 26.54 2.36 28.91
C PRO A 580 26.18 1.89 30.33
N VAL A 581 24.90 1.62 30.56
CA VAL A 581 24.46 0.92 31.76
C VAL A 581 24.84 -0.55 31.56
N THR A 582 26.02 -0.92 32.06
CA THR A 582 26.34 -2.31 32.36
C THR A 582 25.51 -2.72 33.57
N GLN A 583 24.28 -3.20 33.31
CA GLN A 583 23.57 -4.02 34.28
C GLN A 583 23.63 -5.47 33.82
N SER A 584 24.57 -6.19 34.42
CA SER A 584 24.56 -7.64 34.48
C SER A 584 23.32 -8.08 35.26
N TYR A 585 22.25 -8.41 34.55
CA TYR A 585 21.14 -9.16 35.11
C TYR A 585 21.45 -10.65 35.03
N SER A 586 22.04 -11.20 36.08
CA SER A 586 21.90 -12.62 36.38
C SER A 586 20.52 -12.85 36.99
N VAL A 587 19.55 -13.27 36.18
CA VAL A 587 18.31 -13.88 36.69
C VAL A 587 18.24 -15.32 36.20
N THR A 588 18.80 -16.18 37.03
CA THR A 588 18.47 -17.59 37.07
C THR A 588 17.04 -17.71 37.61
N ARG A 589 16.06 -17.92 36.73
CA ARG A 589 14.80 -18.57 37.11
C ARG A 589 14.50 -19.71 36.14
N SER A 590 14.98 -20.88 36.58
CA SER A 590 14.35 -22.19 36.47
C SER A 590 12.99 -22.18 35.74
N LEU A 591 13.02 -22.59 34.46
CA LEU A 591 11.90 -23.32 33.89
C LEU A 591 11.92 -24.70 34.55
N GLY A 592 11.17 -24.82 35.64
CA GLY A 592 10.86 -26.09 36.25
C GLY A 592 10.12 -26.95 35.24
N VAL A 593 10.79 -28.02 34.79
CA VAL A 593 10.15 -29.20 34.24
C VAL A 593 9.34 -29.84 35.37
N ASP A 594 8.03 -29.89 35.21
CA ASP A 594 7.28 -31.07 35.63
C ASP A 594 6.16 -31.35 34.62
N THR A 595 5.75 -32.60 34.64
CA THR A 595 5.53 -33.48 33.51
C THR A 595 4.04 -33.75 33.33
N SER A 596 3.50 -33.42 32.16
CA SER A 596 2.45 -34.25 31.55
C SER A 596 2.53 -34.14 30.03
N ASN A 597 2.84 -35.28 29.43
CA ASN A 597 3.16 -35.48 28.03
C ASN A 597 1.92 -35.49 27.12
N ASN A 598 2.18 -35.17 25.85
CA ASN A 598 1.58 -35.74 24.64
C ASN A 598 0.07 -35.58 24.41
N SER A 599 -0.31 -34.59 23.59
CA SER A 599 -1.48 -34.73 22.69
C SER A 599 -1.56 -33.76 21.50
N ARG A 600 -0.56 -32.88 21.23
CA ARG A 600 -0.60 -31.97 20.06
C ARG A 600 0.57 -32.08 19.07
N SER A 601 1.59 -32.90 19.36
CA SER A 601 2.65 -33.26 18.41
C SER A 601 2.44 -34.60 17.70
N GLN A 602 1.30 -35.27 17.91
CA GLN A 602 0.92 -36.51 17.22
C GLN A 602 -0.18 -36.33 16.15
N MET A 603 -0.84 -35.17 16.06
CA MET A 603 -1.87 -34.93 15.03
C MET A 603 -1.31 -34.47 13.68
N SER A 604 -0.13 -33.83 13.65
CA SER A 604 0.50 -33.42 12.39
C SER A 604 1.25 -34.58 11.70
N THR A 605 1.83 -35.50 12.49
CA THR A 605 2.64 -36.61 11.96
C THR A 605 1.80 -37.82 11.51
N MET A 606 0.59 -38.01 12.05
CA MET A 606 -0.32 -39.09 11.60
C MET A 606 -1.10 -38.72 10.32
N LEU A 607 -1.42 -37.45 10.10
CA LEU A 607 -2.05 -36.98 8.85
C LEU A 607 -1.08 -37.00 7.66
N GLN A 608 0.21 -36.75 7.91
CA GLN A 608 1.25 -36.89 6.88
C GLN A 608 1.52 -38.35 6.49
N GLN A 609 1.37 -39.32 7.41
CA GLN A 609 1.47 -40.75 7.07
C GLN A 609 0.19 -41.32 6.43
N MET A 610 -0.98 -40.73 6.68
CA MET A 610 -2.25 -41.18 6.06
C MET A 610 -2.43 -40.68 4.61
N MET A 611 -1.83 -39.56 4.21
CA MET A 611 -1.91 -39.09 2.82
C MET A 611 -0.94 -39.79 1.86
N GLN A 612 -0.05 -40.66 2.35
CA GLN A 612 0.96 -41.34 1.52
C GLN A 612 0.59 -42.78 1.10
N SER A 613 -0.49 -43.40 1.61
CA SER A 613 -0.79 -44.82 1.35
C SER A 613 -2.06 -45.12 0.53
N GLY A 614 -2.88 -44.12 0.19
CA GLY A 614 -3.93 -44.24 -0.83
C GLY A 614 -5.01 -45.31 -0.58
N GLN A 615 -5.30 -45.69 0.67
CA GLN A 615 -6.38 -46.63 1.00
C GLN A 615 -7.46 -45.96 1.87
N PRO A 616 -8.76 -46.23 1.64
CA PRO A 616 -9.85 -45.68 2.44
C PRO A 616 -9.94 -46.32 3.83
N LEU A 617 -10.36 -45.52 4.83
CA LEU A 617 -10.50 -45.93 6.22
C LEU A 617 -11.63 -46.94 6.43
N THR A 618 -11.42 -47.89 7.34
CA THR A 618 -12.46 -48.85 7.73
C THR A 618 -13.48 -48.22 8.69
N PRO A 619 -14.74 -48.69 8.73
CA PRO A 619 -15.76 -48.21 9.67
C PRO A 619 -15.36 -48.30 11.15
N GLN A 620 -14.43 -49.20 11.51
CA GLN A 620 -13.91 -49.29 12.87
C GLN A 620 -12.98 -48.13 13.22
N GLN A 621 -12.09 -47.74 12.29
CA GLN A 621 -11.20 -46.58 12.47
C GLN A 621 -11.97 -45.26 12.57
N VAL A 622 -13.11 -45.15 11.88
CA VAL A 622 -14.01 -43.99 11.99
C VAL A 622 -14.74 -43.99 13.35
N ARG A 623 -15.14 -45.16 13.87
CA ARG A 623 -15.76 -45.24 15.21
C ARG A 623 -14.78 -44.89 16.32
N ASP A 624 -13.54 -45.36 16.25
CA ASP A 624 -12.52 -45.09 17.26
C ASP A 624 -12.10 -43.61 17.27
N PHE A 625 -12.10 -42.95 16.09
CA PHE A 625 -11.91 -41.50 15.94
C PHE A 625 -13.07 -40.68 16.53
N MET A 626 -14.31 -41.11 16.33
CA MET A 626 -15.49 -40.42 16.91
C MET A 626 -15.59 -40.62 18.43
N GLN A 627 -15.02 -41.70 18.97
CA GLN A 627 -15.01 -42.00 20.39
C GLN A 627 -13.92 -41.22 21.15
N SER A 628 -12.81 -40.83 20.49
CA SER A 628 -11.79 -39.95 21.06
C SER A 628 -12.24 -38.48 21.13
N LEU A 629 -13.03 -38.01 20.14
CA LEU A 629 -13.66 -36.68 20.15
C LEU A 629 -14.69 -36.50 21.27
N ARG A 630 -15.32 -37.60 21.73
CA ARG A 630 -16.37 -37.56 22.76
C ARG A 630 -15.83 -37.50 24.19
N ASN A 631 -14.59 -37.92 24.42
CA ASN A 631 -13.95 -37.95 25.75
C ASN A 631 -13.06 -36.72 26.03
N GLY A 632 -12.94 -35.78 25.08
CA GLY A 632 -12.13 -34.56 25.20
C GLY A 632 -12.91 -33.29 25.55
N PHE A 633 -14.22 -33.39 25.85
CA PHE A 633 -15.12 -32.24 26.05
C PHE A 633 -15.77 -32.15 27.45
N LEU A 634 -15.25 -32.86 28.44
CA LEU A 634 -15.62 -32.65 29.85
C LEU A 634 -14.35 -32.74 30.70
N GLY A 635 -13.72 -31.59 30.92
CA GLY A 635 -12.56 -31.37 31.78
C GLY A 635 -12.36 -29.88 31.99
#